data_AF-A0A7X0NR52-F1
#
_entry.id   AF-A0A7X0NR52-F1
#
_cell.length_a   1.000
_cell.length_b   1.000
_cell.length_c   1.000
_cell.angle_alpha   90.00
_cell.angle_beta   90.00
_cell.angle_gamma   90.00
#
_symmetry.space_group_name_H-M   'P 1'
#
loop_
_entity.id
_entity.type
_entity.pdbx_description
1 polymer ?
#
loop_
_entity_poly.entity_id
_entity_poly.type
_entity_poly.pdbx_seq_one_letter_code
_entity_poly.pdbx_strand_id
1 'polypeptide(L)'
;MRSTPLILAALLFTGAPAAQPAHAAPPPFPGKAGKLAVTACPEPPLSTGGIPRTREYLDTVVKCLNTSWSAYFGRTGVRFERPAVRYAEAGTVCGVPVADVDAFYCHPARTLVFPLSGRWIEGRTDLYPFKVAAHEYAHHLQTLTGVRRSYEARYRAEPGARGELRRRFELQADCLAGVFMGSVRASLARTDEDWSALYEAVRASGDDGERRSHGKGAGRASWFERGATTTSPAACDTWSAPAARVS
;
A
#
# COMPACT_ATOMS: atom_id res chain seq x y z
N MET A 1 21.72 -71.89 -9.58
CA MET A 1 21.68 -71.10 -10.83
C MET A 1 20.91 -69.81 -10.55
N ARG A 2 21.62 -68.68 -10.69
CA ARG A 2 21.18 -67.27 -10.86
C ARG A 2 20.13 -66.68 -9.90
N SER A 3 20.61 -65.92 -8.93
CA SER A 3 19.87 -64.89 -8.19
C SER A 3 19.82 -63.59 -9.01
N THR A 4 18.63 -63.03 -9.21
CA THR A 4 18.40 -61.76 -9.93
C THR A 4 18.34 -60.61 -8.91
N PRO A 5 19.09 -59.51 -9.07
CA PRO A 5 18.98 -58.37 -8.17
C PRO A 5 17.80 -57.47 -8.61
N LEU A 6 16.94 -57.08 -7.66
CA LEU A 6 16.00 -55.98 -7.85
C LEU A 6 16.77 -54.66 -7.84
N ILE A 7 16.73 -53.92 -8.94
CA ILE A 7 17.22 -52.54 -9.03
C ILE A 7 16.07 -51.62 -8.63
N LEU A 8 16.18 -50.98 -7.47
CA LEU A 8 15.27 -49.93 -7.02
C LEU A 8 15.66 -48.62 -7.73
N ALA A 9 14.90 -48.22 -8.74
CA ALA A 9 15.11 -46.94 -9.42
C ALA A 9 14.58 -45.80 -8.53
N ALA A 10 15.49 -45.04 -7.92
CA ALA A 10 15.16 -43.80 -7.24
C ALA A 10 14.79 -42.74 -8.28
N LEU A 11 13.51 -42.43 -8.40
CA LEU A 11 13.01 -41.29 -9.16
C LEU A 11 13.39 -40.00 -8.43
N LEU A 12 14.54 -39.43 -8.81
CA LEU A 12 14.93 -38.08 -8.41
C LEU A 12 14.02 -37.09 -9.15
N PHE A 13 12.99 -36.59 -8.47
CA PHE A 13 12.25 -35.42 -8.92
C PHE A 13 13.15 -34.20 -8.78
N THR A 14 13.89 -33.88 -9.83
CA THR A 14 14.49 -32.56 -9.99
C THR A 14 13.37 -31.57 -10.31
N GLY A 15 12.71 -31.06 -9.27
CA GLY A 15 11.80 -29.93 -9.42
C GLY A 15 12.61 -28.74 -9.94
N ALA A 16 12.34 -28.31 -11.18
CA ALA A 16 12.90 -27.07 -11.70
C ALA A 16 12.52 -25.93 -10.74
N PRO A 17 13.44 -25.01 -10.40
CA PRO A 17 13.09 -23.85 -9.61
C PRO A 17 11.96 -23.11 -10.33
N ALA A 18 10.87 -22.83 -9.61
CA ALA A 18 9.76 -22.07 -10.16
C ALA A 18 10.30 -20.80 -10.81
N ALA A 19 9.99 -20.59 -12.09
CA ALA A 19 10.42 -19.42 -12.83
C ALA A 19 10.03 -18.17 -12.01
N GLN A 20 11.01 -17.33 -11.69
CA GLN A 20 10.73 -16.06 -11.04
C GLN A 20 9.73 -15.30 -11.92
N PRO A 21 8.62 -14.80 -11.36
CA PRO A 21 7.65 -14.06 -12.15
C PRO A 21 8.37 -12.92 -12.83
N ALA A 22 8.02 -12.66 -14.09
CA ALA A 22 8.69 -11.69 -14.95
C ALA A 22 8.82 -10.31 -14.28
N HIS A 23 7.97 -10.00 -13.29
CA HIS A 23 7.88 -8.76 -12.55
C HIS A 23 8.64 -8.68 -11.21
N ALA A 24 9.36 -9.72 -10.77
CA ALA A 24 10.00 -9.76 -9.45
C ALA A 24 11.09 -8.68 -9.29
N ALA A 25 10.79 -7.63 -8.52
CA ALA A 25 11.81 -6.82 -7.86
C ALA A 25 12.32 -7.59 -6.62
N PRO A 26 13.55 -7.33 -6.10
CA PRO A 26 13.94 -7.88 -4.80
C PRO A 26 12.88 -7.51 -3.76
N PRO A 27 12.45 -8.45 -2.88
CA PRO A 27 11.32 -8.24 -2.00
C PRO A 27 11.61 -7.04 -1.10
N PRO A 28 10.93 -5.90 -1.33
CA PRO A 28 11.27 -4.63 -0.69
C PRO A 28 11.02 -4.64 0.81
N PHE A 29 10.19 -5.60 1.25
CA PHE A 29 9.84 -5.85 2.64
C PHE A 29 10.25 -7.29 2.99
N PRO A 30 11.46 -7.50 3.55
CA PRO A 30 11.94 -8.84 3.82
C PRO A 30 11.12 -9.48 4.96
N GLY A 31 10.61 -10.69 4.75
CA GLY A 31 9.74 -11.39 5.72
C GLY A 31 10.35 -11.53 7.12
N LYS A 32 11.69 -11.61 7.22
CA LYS A 32 12.43 -11.65 8.50
C LYS A 32 12.22 -10.43 9.39
N ALA A 33 11.78 -9.30 8.84
CA ALA A 33 11.46 -8.08 9.61
C ALA A 33 10.13 -8.19 10.39
N GLY A 34 9.32 -9.21 10.08
CA GLY A 34 8.09 -9.55 10.79
C GLY A 34 6.91 -8.63 10.47
N LYS A 35 6.00 -8.55 11.43
CA LYS A 35 4.79 -7.70 11.37
C LYS A 35 5.11 -6.26 11.75
N LEU A 36 4.25 -5.33 11.34
CA LEU A 36 4.21 -3.99 11.93
C LEU A 36 3.77 -4.13 13.40
N ALA A 37 4.48 -3.45 14.30
CA ALA A 37 4.17 -3.53 15.72
C ALA A 37 2.83 -2.82 15.98
N VAL A 38 2.00 -3.42 16.83
CA VAL A 38 0.75 -2.79 17.27
C VAL A 38 1.10 -1.48 17.98
N THR A 39 0.60 -0.38 17.45
CA THR A 39 0.86 0.97 17.96
C THR A 39 -0.48 1.65 18.18
N ALA A 40 -0.62 2.44 19.25
CA ALA A 40 -1.80 3.25 19.43
C ALA A 40 -1.80 4.42 18.42
N CYS A 41 -2.92 4.62 17.72
CA CYS A 41 -3.14 5.80 16.91
C CYS A 41 -4.46 6.46 17.31
N PRO A 42 -4.45 7.45 18.22
CA PRO A 42 -5.67 8.13 18.61
C PRO A 42 -6.14 9.01 17.45
N GLU A 43 -7.13 8.54 16.70
CA GLU A 43 -7.74 9.29 15.61
C GLU A 43 -8.64 10.40 16.18
N PRO A 44 -8.34 11.70 15.94
CA PRO A 44 -9.23 12.78 16.35
C PRO A 44 -10.51 12.76 15.51
N PRO A 45 -11.70 13.14 16.03
CA PRO A 45 -12.89 13.29 15.19
C PRO A 45 -12.67 14.36 14.12
N LEU A 46 -13.05 14.08 12.87
CA LEU A 46 -12.80 14.96 11.72
C LEU A 46 -13.97 15.91 11.41
N SER A 47 -15.21 15.52 11.71
CA SER A 47 -16.42 16.16 11.19
C SER A 47 -16.74 17.56 11.74
N THR A 48 -16.05 18.04 12.77
CA THR A 48 -16.30 19.35 13.40
C THR A 48 -15.02 20.19 13.47
N GLY A 49 -15.05 21.42 12.94
CA GLY A 49 -13.93 22.38 13.07
C GLY A 49 -13.19 22.75 11.78
N GLY A 50 -13.67 22.33 10.60
CA GLY A 50 -13.20 22.81 9.30
C GLY A 50 -11.72 22.53 9.03
N ILE A 51 -11.07 23.38 8.21
CA ILE A 51 -9.67 23.22 7.79
C ILE A 51 -8.69 23.04 8.97
N PRO A 52 -8.76 23.82 10.07
CA PRO A 52 -7.88 23.59 11.22
C PRO A 52 -7.99 22.17 11.78
N ARG A 53 -9.22 21.63 11.86
CA ARG A 53 -9.43 20.25 12.33
C ARG A 53 -8.91 19.22 11.33
N THR A 54 -9.13 19.44 10.04
CA THR A 54 -8.59 18.59 8.98
C THR A 54 -7.07 18.49 9.06
N ARG A 55 -6.37 19.60 9.29
CA ARG A 55 -4.90 19.61 9.46
C ARG A 55 -4.48 18.81 10.69
N GLU A 56 -5.11 19.04 11.84
CA GLU A 56 -4.81 18.30 13.08
C GLU A 56 -5.02 16.79 12.92
N TYR A 57 -6.10 16.41 12.22
CA TYR A 57 -6.39 15.03 11.87
C TYR A 57 -5.25 14.41 11.05
N LEU A 58 -4.90 15.03 9.93
CA LEU A 58 -3.86 14.53 9.03
C LEU A 58 -2.47 14.49 9.69
N ASP A 59 -2.12 15.51 10.48
CA ASP A 59 -0.89 15.53 11.28
C ASP A 59 -0.83 14.35 12.25
N THR A 60 -1.95 14.03 12.90
CA THR A 60 -2.05 12.90 13.83
C THR A 60 -1.87 11.57 13.11
N VAL A 61 -2.56 11.37 11.98
CA VAL A 61 -2.43 10.14 11.17
C VAL A 61 -0.99 9.98 10.65
N VAL A 62 -0.38 11.05 10.12
CA VAL A 62 1.01 11.03 9.65
C VAL A 62 1.99 10.74 10.79
N LYS A 63 1.75 11.26 12.00
CA LYS A 63 2.57 10.94 13.18
C LYS A 63 2.50 9.45 13.53
N CYS A 64 1.31 8.83 13.48
CA CYS A 64 1.15 7.39 13.70
C CYS A 64 1.88 6.56 12.63
N LEU A 65 1.75 6.94 11.36
CA LEU A 65 2.45 6.31 10.23
C LEU A 65 3.97 6.39 10.43
N ASN A 66 4.49 7.59 10.71
CA ASN A 66 5.91 7.81 10.98
C ASN A 66 6.42 6.93 12.13
N THR A 67 5.65 6.81 13.20
CA THR A 67 6.03 6.02 14.38
C THR A 67 6.08 4.52 14.03
N SER A 68 5.02 4.02 13.39
CA SER A 68 4.88 2.60 13.06
C SER A 68 5.95 2.13 12.07
N TRP A 69 6.15 2.90 11.00
CA TRP A 69 7.12 2.55 9.97
C TRP A 69 8.57 2.78 10.41
N SER A 70 8.86 3.82 11.20
CA SER A 70 10.19 3.98 11.80
C SER A 70 10.60 2.79 12.64
N ALA A 71 9.68 2.25 13.46
CA ALA A 71 9.93 1.08 14.29
C ALA A 71 10.22 -0.17 13.44
N TYR A 72 9.46 -0.35 12.35
CA TYR A 72 9.66 -1.47 11.42
C TYR A 72 11.01 -1.39 10.70
N PHE A 73 11.32 -0.24 10.08
CA PHE A 73 12.56 -0.07 9.33
C PHE A 73 13.81 -0.09 10.21
N GLY A 74 13.70 0.28 11.49
CA GLY A 74 14.76 0.08 12.48
C GLY A 74 15.23 -1.38 12.60
N ARG A 75 14.41 -2.36 12.20
CA ARG A 75 14.76 -3.79 12.20
C ARG A 75 15.23 -4.33 10.84
N THR A 76 15.14 -3.55 9.76
CA THR A 76 15.39 -4.04 8.39
C THR A 76 16.73 -3.59 7.83
N GLY A 77 17.39 -2.61 8.46
CA GLY A 77 18.63 -1.99 7.97
C GLY A 77 18.40 -0.98 6.83
N VAL A 78 17.17 -0.79 6.37
CA VAL A 78 16.82 0.29 5.43
C VAL A 78 16.75 1.60 6.21
N ARG A 79 17.47 2.63 5.75
CA ARG A 79 17.40 3.97 6.34
C ARG A 79 16.00 4.54 6.18
N PHE A 80 15.34 4.80 7.30
CA PHE A 80 14.05 5.46 7.33
C PHE A 80 14.22 6.97 7.39
N GLU A 81 13.53 7.68 6.50
CA GLU A 81 13.41 9.14 6.49
C GLU A 81 11.92 9.44 6.44
N ARG A 82 11.45 10.42 7.22
CA ARG A 82 10.02 10.81 7.20
C ARG A 82 9.70 11.58 5.92
N PRO A 83 8.50 11.46 5.35
CA PRO A 83 8.09 12.33 4.26
C PRO A 83 7.83 13.74 4.79
N ALA A 84 8.03 14.74 3.94
CA ALA A 84 7.49 16.07 4.19
C ALA A 84 5.96 16.04 4.03
N VAL A 85 5.26 17.00 4.64
CA VAL A 85 3.82 17.20 4.46
C VAL A 85 3.57 18.57 3.86
N ARG A 86 2.74 18.65 2.84
CA ARG A 86 2.24 19.90 2.26
C ARG A 86 0.72 19.88 2.24
N TYR A 87 0.15 20.82 2.95
CA TYR A 87 -1.27 21.13 2.85
C TYR A 87 -1.51 22.11 1.70
N ALA A 88 -2.55 21.86 0.90
CA ALA A 88 -2.88 22.70 -0.24
C ALA A 88 -4.40 22.95 -0.30
N GLU A 89 -4.79 24.17 -0.66
CA GLU A 89 -6.21 24.54 -0.81
C GLU A 89 -6.57 24.79 -2.28
N ALA A 90 -5.60 25.18 -3.10
CA ALA A 90 -5.78 25.41 -4.53
C ALA A 90 -4.44 25.29 -5.29
N GLY A 91 -4.54 25.33 -6.62
CA GLY A 91 -3.39 25.37 -7.53
C GLY A 91 -2.85 24.00 -7.89
N THR A 92 -1.60 23.98 -8.33
CA THR A 92 -0.92 22.78 -8.82
C THR A 92 0.31 22.49 -7.97
N VAL A 93 0.45 21.26 -7.50
CA VAL A 93 1.63 20.80 -6.75
C VAL A 93 2.19 19.57 -7.48
N CYS A 94 3.49 19.60 -7.79
CA CYS A 94 4.17 18.54 -8.54
C CYS A 94 3.50 18.15 -9.87
N GLY A 95 2.91 19.13 -10.56
CA GLY A 95 2.22 18.93 -11.84
C GLY A 95 0.79 18.38 -11.72
N VAL A 96 0.29 18.17 -10.50
CA VAL A 96 -1.07 17.68 -10.23
C VAL A 96 -1.95 18.84 -9.74
N PRO A 97 -3.08 19.15 -10.39
CA PRO A 97 -4.06 20.07 -9.87
C PRO A 97 -4.68 19.54 -8.59
N VAL A 98 -4.59 20.30 -7.50
CA VAL A 98 -5.02 19.90 -6.16
C VAL A 98 -6.53 19.61 -6.10
N ALA A 99 -7.33 20.28 -6.94
CA ALA A 99 -8.78 20.13 -6.97
C ALA A 99 -9.28 18.79 -7.57
N ASP A 100 -8.41 18.04 -8.26
CA ASP A 100 -8.80 16.84 -9.02
C ASP A 100 -8.52 15.52 -8.28
N VAL A 101 -7.99 15.60 -7.05
CA VAL A 101 -7.45 14.44 -6.32
C VAL A 101 -7.84 14.48 -4.85
N ASP A 102 -7.94 13.30 -4.23
CA ASP A 102 -8.17 13.18 -2.78
C ASP A 102 -6.88 13.54 -2.02
N ALA A 103 -5.78 12.89 -2.37
CA ALA A 103 -4.43 13.20 -1.90
C ALA A 103 -3.42 12.61 -2.90
N PHE A 104 -2.14 12.96 -2.77
CA PHE A 104 -1.10 12.30 -3.55
C PHE A 104 0.29 12.40 -2.91
N TYR A 105 1.15 11.43 -3.23
CA TYR A 105 2.57 11.49 -2.91
C TYR A 105 3.43 12.04 -4.06
N CYS A 106 4.09 13.19 -3.82
CA CYS A 106 5.04 13.75 -4.76
C CYS A 106 6.41 13.08 -4.63
N HIS A 107 6.68 12.09 -5.50
CA HIS A 107 7.93 11.32 -5.48
C HIS A 107 9.22 12.15 -5.54
N PRO A 108 9.39 13.14 -6.46
CA PRO A 108 10.63 13.90 -6.55
C PRO A 108 10.93 14.73 -5.29
N ALA A 109 9.89 15.27 -4.66
CA ALA A 109 10.01 16.09 -3.45
C ALA A 109 9.95 15.29 -2.14
N ARG A 110 9.59 13.99 -2.23
CA ARG A 110 9.29 13.11 -1.09
C ARG A 110 8.24 13.68 -0.14
N THR A 111 7.18 14.25 -0.70
CA THR A 111 6.18 15.02 0.05
C THR A 111 4.79 14.41 -0.09
N LEU A 112 4.11 14.19 1.03
CA LEU A 112 2.67 13.94 1.08
C LEU A 112 1.94 15.26 0.82
N VAL A 113 1.05 15.28 -0.15
CA VAL A 113 0.25 16.46 -0.49
C VAL A 113 -1.21 16.17 -0.14
N PHE A 114 -1.75 16.97 0.78
CA PHE A 114 -3.13 16.87 1.23
C PHE A 114 -3.91 18.12 0.84
N PRO A 115 -4.82 18.03 -0.15
CA PRO A 115 -5.94 18.95 -0.28
C PRO A 115 -6.67 19.11 1.05
N LEU A 116 -7.08 20.32 1.44
CA LEU A 116 -7.75 20.53 2.74
C LEU A 116 -9.28 20.58 2.66
N SER A 117 -9.82 20.45 1.46
CA SER A 117 -11.24 20.46 1.14
C SER A 117 -11.56 19.36 0.12
N GLY A 118 -12.84 19.13 -0.15
CA GLY A 118 -13.32 18.11 -1.06
C GLY A 118 -14.01 16.94 -0.36
N ARG A 119 -14.78 16.17 -1.15
CA ARG A 119 -15.65 15.07 -0.66
C ARG A 119 -14.91 13.94 0.05
N TRP A 120 -13.60 13.86 -0.12
CA TRP A 120 -12.75 12.85 0.51
C TRP A 120 -12.48 13.13 1.99
N ILE A 121 -12.60 14.39 2.43
CA ILE A 121 -12.21 14.83 3.79
C ILE A 121 -13.28 15.67 4.49
N GLU A 122 -14.05 16.49 3.75
CA GLU A 122 -15.04 17.38 4.36
C GLU A 122 -16.26 16.60 4.87
N GLY A 123 -16.63 16.85 6.13
CA GLY A 123 -17.81 16.24 6.77
C GLY A 123 -17.72 14.72 6.98
N ARG A 124 -16.58 14.10 6.68
CA ARG A 124 -16.38 12.65 6.84
C ARG A 124 -16.32 12.29 8.31
N THR A 125 -17.06 11.24 8.65
CA THR A 125 -16.98 10.58 9.96
C THR A 125 -16.40 9.17 9.85
N ASP A 126 -16.27 8.62 8.64
CA ASP A 126 -15.75 7.27 8.38
C ASP A 126 -14.21 7.22 8.31
N LEU A 127 -13.67 6.01 8.06
CA LEU A 127 -12.23 5.73 7.98
C LEU A 127 -11.60 6.03 6.61
N TYR A 128 -12.35 6.54 5.63
CA TYR A 128 -11.83 6.74 4.28
C TYR A 128 -10.64 7.71 4.22
N PRO A 129 -10.67 8.88 4.90
CA PRO A 129 -9.50 9.77 4.97
C PRO A 129 -8.25 9.11 5.57
N PHE A 130 -8.43 8.30 6.61
CA PHE A 130 -7.35 7.55 7.26
C PHE A 130 -6.67 6.60 6.26
N LYS A 131 -7.48 5.88 5.48
CA LYS A 131 -7.00 4.99 4.41
C LYS A 131 -6.27 5.75 3.31
N VAL A 132 -6.80 6.90 2.86
CA VAL A 132 -6.17 7.72 1.82
C VAL A 132 -4.78 8.19 2.29
N ALA A 133 -4.68 8.74 3.50
CA ALA A 133 -3.38 9.15 4.05
C ALA A 133 -2.39 7.98 4.18
N ALA A 134 -2.86 6.80 4.60
CA ALA A 134 -2.02 5.60 4.68
C ALA A 134 -1.58 5.08 3.30
N HIS A 135 -2.42 5.21 2.27
CA HIS A 135 -2.11 4.86 0.88
C HIS A 135 -1.02 5.77 0.31
N GLU A 136 -1.15 7.09 0.47
CA GLU A 136 -0.11 8.02 0.02
C GLU A 136 1.21 7.83 0.76
N TYR A 137 1.14 7.48 2.05
CA TYR A 137 2.32 7.09 2.81
C TYR A 137 2.96 5.82 2.26
N ALA A 138 2.18 4.87 1.75
CA ALA A 138 2.75 3.66 1.14
C ALA A 138 3.58 3.96 -0.12
N HIS A 139 3.23 4.97 -0.92
CA HIS A 139 4.08 5.43 -2.03
C HIS A 139 5.42 6.01 -1.57
N HIS A 140 5.44 6.63 -0.38
CA HIS A 140 6.70 6.99 0.27
C HIS A 140 7.54 5.76 0.61
N LEU A 141 6.93 4.70 1.16
CA LEU A 141 7.63 3.45 1.45
C LEU A 141 8.18 2.77 0.19
N GLN A 142 7.41 2.77 -0.89
CA GLN A 142 7.85 2.28 -2.20
C GLN A 142 9.04 3.09 -2.74
N THR A 143 9.14 4.37 -2.40
CA THR A 143 10.29 5.21 -2.74
C THR A 143 11.52 4.85 -1.91
N LEU A 144 11.38 4.71 -0.58
CA LEU A 144 12.48 4.33 0.31
C LEU A 144 13.06 2.95 -0.01
N THR A 145 12.20 2.00 -0.33
CA THR A 145 12.59 0.60 -0.60
C THR A 145 13.07 0.36 -2.03
N GLY A 146 13.02 1.37 -2.91
CA GLY A 146 13.47 1.26 -4.30
C GLY A 146 12.47 0.60 -5.25
N VAL A 147 11.27 0.25 -4.78
CA VAL A 147 10.16 -0.21 -5.64
C VAL A 147 9.85 0.81 -6.72
N ARG A 148 9.75 2.11 -6.37
CA ARG A 148 9.44 3.17 -7.34
C ARG A 148 10.46 3.20 -8.48
N ARG A 149 11.76 3.10 -8.18
CA ARG A 149 12.83 3.08 -9.21
C ARG A 149 12.68 1.86 -10.13
N SER A 150 12.40 0.70 -9.54
CA SER A 150 12.20 -0.55 -10.30
C SER A 150 10.96 -0.45 -11.20
N TYR A 151 9.86 0.07 -10.67
CA TYR A 151 8.63 0.34 -11.43
C TYR A 151 8.89 1.28 -12.61
N GLU A 152 9.56 2.42 -12.40
CA GLU A 152 9.86 3.38 -13.48
C GLU A 152 10.72 2.80 -14.59
N ALA A 153 11.79 2.08 -14.23
CA ALA A 153 12.68 1.45 -15.19
C ALA A 153 11.91 0.48 -16.11
N ARG A 154 11.06 -0.35 -15.51
CA ARG A 154 10.21 -1.31 -16.23
C ARG A 154 9.11 -0.64 -17.04
N TYR A 155 8.46 0.39 -16.48
CA TYR A 155 7.43 1.14 -17.17
C TYR A 155 7.95 1.78 -18.47
N ARG A 156 9.21 2.20 -18.49
CA ARG A 156 9.91 2.69 -19.70
C ARG A 156 10.27 1.56 -20.66
N ALA A 157 10.80 0.45 -20.15
CA ALA A 157 11.29 -0.66 -20.95
C ALA A 157 10.18 -1.56 -21.54
N GLU A 158 9.01 -1.62 -20.90
CA GLU A 158 7.94 -2.58 -21.23
C GLU A 158 6.61 -1.85 -21.55
N PRO A 159 6.48 -1.13 -22.69
CA PRO A 159 5.24 -0.40 -23.02
C PRO A 159 3.97 -1.25 -22.97
N GLY A 160 4.04 -2.50 -23.41
CA GLY A 160 2.91 -3.45 -23.39
C GLY A 160 2.49 -3.89 -21.99
N ALA A 161 3.35 -3.76 -20.98
CA ALA A 161 3.07 -4.14 -19.59
C ALA A 161 2.69 -2.96 -18.69
N ARG A 162 2.71 -1.71 -19.20
CA ARG A 162 2.50 -0.49 -18.40
C ARG A 162 1.24 -0.52 -17.53
N GLY A 163 0.13 -1.03 -18.08
CA GLY A 163 -1.12 -1.15 -17.34
C GLY A 163 -1.00 -2.07 -16.14
N GLU A 164 -0.35 -3.23 -16.30
CA GLU A 164 -0.14 -4.18 -15.21
C GLU A 164 0.88 -3.66 -14.18
N LEU A 165 1.99 -3.10 -14.64
CA LEU A 165 3.00 -2.49 -13.77
C LEU A 165 2.40 -1.41 -12.86
N ARG A 166 1.52 -0.56 -13.42
CA ARG A 166 0.80 0.45 -12.65
C ARG A 166 -0.13 -0.18 -11.61
N ARG A 167 -0.94 -1.18 -11.98
CA ARG A 167 -1.81 -1.88 -11.02
C ARG A 167 -1.02 -2.55 -9.90
N ARG A 168 0.11 -3.21 -10.19
CA ARG A 168 0.98 -3.82 -9.18
C ARG A 168 1.49 -2.76 -8.18
N PHE A 169 1.88 -1.59 -8.68
CA PHE A 169 2.35 -0.47 -7.86
C PHE A 169 1.24 0.06 -6.94
N GLU A 170 0.05 0.34 -7.47
CA GLU A 170 -1.08 0.87 -6.69
C GLU A 170 -1.66 -0.15 -5.69
N LEU A 171 -1.80 -1.41 -6.09
CA LEU A 171 -2.31 -2.46 -5.20
C LEU A 171 -1.36 -2.77 -4.04
N GLN A 172 -0.05 -2.58 -4.24
CA GLN A 172 0.91 -2.67 -3.13
C GLN A 172 0.72 -1.51 -2.16
N ALA A 173 0.42 -0.30 -2.65
CA ALA A 173 0.12 0.84 -1.79
C ALA A 173 -1.15 0.59 -0.97
N ASP A 174 -2.21 0.04 -1.57
CA ASP A 174 -3.42 -0.40 -0.86
C ASP A 174 -3.11 -1.47 0.20
N CYS A 175 -2.30 -2.48 -0.12
CA CYS A 175 -1.92 -3.49 0.87
C CYS A 175 -1.12 -2.91 2.04
N LEU A 176 -0.15 -2.04 1.78
CA LEU A 176 0.67 -1.41 2.82
C LEU A 176 -0.16 -0.45 3.69
N ALA A 177 -1.14 0.25 3.11
CA ALA A 177 -2.13 1.00 3.87
C ALA A 177 -2.91 0.09 4.82
N GLY A 178 -3.37 -1.06 4.30
CA GLY A 178 -3.99 -2.12 5.10
C GLY A 178 -3.10 -2.59 6.24
N VAL A 179 -1.81 -2.84 5.99
CA VAL A 179 -0.85 -3.27 7.03
C VAL A 179 -0.80 -2.27 8.19
N PHE A 180 -0.70 -0.98 7.89
CA PHE A 180 -0.73 0.06 8.92
C PHE A 180 -2.07 0.08 9.65
N MET A 181 -3.17 0.16 8.93
CA MET A 181 -4.51 0.25 9.53
C MET A 181 -4.84 -0.95 10.40
N GLY A 182 -4.52 -2.16 9.94
CA GLY A 182 -4.69 -3.39 10.72
C GLY A 182 -3.84 -3.40 11.99
N SER A 183 -2.62 -2.87 11.94
CA SER A 183 -1.74 -2.80 13.11
C SER A 183 -2.24 -1.86 14.21
N VAL A 184 -3.02 -0.85 13.85
CA VAL A 184 -3.57 0.14 14.80
C VAL A 184 -5.06 -0.09 15.10
N ARG A 185 -5.70 -1.10 14.46
CA ARG A 185 -7.15 -1.35 14.53
C ARG A 185 -7.70 -1.39 15.96
N ALA A 186 -7.01 -2.08 16.86
CA ALA A 186 -7.43 -2.21 18.25
C ALA A 186 -7.40 -0.88 19.05
N SER A 187 -6.69 0.13 18.55
CA SER A 187 -6.63 1.46 19.17
C SER A 187 -7.62 2.47 18.58
N LEU A 188 -8.27 2.11 17.47
CA LEU A 188 -9.26 2.95 16.83
C LEU A 188 -10.63 2.65 17.46
N ALA A 189 -11.34 3.70 17.89
CA ALA A 189 -12.71 3.59 18.42
C ALA A 189 -13.72 3.41 17.27
N ARG A 190 -13.60 2.29 16.55
CA ARG A 190 -14.31 1.98 15.30
C ARG A 190 -14.94 0.59 15.37
N THR A 191 -16.18 0.47 14.94
CA THR A 191 -16.90 -0.81 14.97
C THR A 191 -16.56 -1.67 13.75
N ASP A 192 -16.95 -2.94 13.76
CA ASP A 192 -16.76 -3.81 12.59
C ASP A 192 -17.58 -3.35 11.37
N GLU A 193 -18.70 -2.65 11.60
CA GLU A 193 -19.46 -1.98 10.56
C GLU A 193 -18.67 -0.81 9.92
N ASP A 194 -17.94 -0.01 10.71
CA ASP A 194 -17.06 1.04 10.17
C ASP A 194 -15.97 0.44 9.27
N TRP A 195 -15.39 -0.69 9.67
CA TRP A 195 -14.40 -1.41 8.86
C TRP A 195 -15.02 -2.00 7.59
N SER A 196 -16.22 -2.56 7.68
CA SER A 196 -16.96 -3.09 6.54
C SER A 196 -17.30 -1.97 5.54
N ALA A 197 -17.76 -0.82 6.02
CA ALA A 197 -17.99 0.36 5.19
C ALA A 197 -16.70 0.86 4.52
N LEU A 198 -15.56 0.81 5.21
CA LEU A 198 -14.26 1.11 4.62
C LEU A 198 -13.90 0.15 3.48
N TYR A 199 -14.06 -1.16 3.67
CA TYR A 199 -13.77 -2.14 2.62
C TYR A 199 -14.61 -1.90 1.37
N GLU A 200 -15.90 -1.58 1.54
CA GLU A 200 -16.78 -1.21 0.44
C GLU A 200 -16.37 0.12 -0.21
N ALA A 201 -15.94 1.12 0.57
CA ALA A 201 -15.42 2.37 0.00
C ALA A 201 -14.12 2.15 -0.81
N VAL A 202 -13.21 1.30 -0.32
CA VAL A 202 -11.99 0.92 -1.05
C VAL A 202 -12.36 0.19 -2.34
N ARG A 203 -13.34 -0.73 -2.28
CA ARG A 203 -13.86 -1.43 -3.46
C ARG A 203 -14.46 -0.45 -4.46
N ALA A 204 -15.32 0.47 -4.02
CA ALA A 204 -15.98 1.45 -4.87
C ALA A 204 -15.01 2.47 -5.49
N SER A 205 -13.85 2.70 -4.87
CA SER A 205 -12.80 3.58 -5.41
C SER A 205 -12.00 2.98 -6.58
N GLY A 206 -12.27 1.74 -6.98
CA GLY A 206 -11.60 1.08 -8.11
C GLY A 206 -11.91 1.70 -9.47
N ASP A 207 -10.95 1.58 -10.39
CA ASP A 207 -11.11 2.04 -11.77
C ASP A 207 -11.77 0.94 -12.62
N ASP A 208 -13.02 0.60 -12.32
CA ASP A 208 -13.80 -0.44 -13.00
C ASP A 208 -14.25 0.05 -14.39
N GLY A 209 -13.30 0.13 -15.34
CA GLY A 209 -13.50 0.59 -16.71
C GLY A 209 -12.28 0.30 -17.61
N GLU A 210 -12.19 0.96 -18.77
CA GLU A 210 -11.06 0.75 -19.71
C GLU A 210 -9.74 1.36 -19.20
N ARG A 211 -9.81 2.46 -18.43
CA ARG A 211 -8.63 3.16 -17.91
C ARG A 211 -8.31 2.71 -16.49
N ARG A 212 -7.80 1.49 -16.35
CA ARG A 212 -7.42 0.90 -15.05
C ARG A 212 -6.12 1.51 -14.52
N SER A 213 -6.19 2.61 -13.79
CA SER A 213 -5.02 3.20 -13.12
C SER A 213 -4.66 2.48 -11.84
N HIS A 214 -5.64 2.29 -10.96
CA HIS A 214 -5.45 1.74 -9.62
C HIS A 214 -5.85 0.27 -9.50
N GLY A 215 -6.33 -0.34 -10.59
CA GLY A 215 -6.84 -1.71 -10.63
C GLY A 215 -8.34 -1.79 -10.35
N LYS A 216 -8.90 -3.01 -10.50
CA LYS A 216 -10.32 -3.26 -10.23
C LYS A 216 -10.64 -3.05 -8.76
N GLY A 217 -11.85 -2.61 -8.46
CA GLY A 217 -12.32 -2.39 -7.08
C GLY A 217 -12.12 -3.60 -6.17
N ALA A 218 -12.48 -4.80 -6.66
CA ALA A 218 -12.28 -6.04 -5.93
C ALA A 218 -10.79 -6.36 -5.66
N GLY A 219 -9.89 -5.99 -6.56
CA GLY A 219 -8.45 -6.14 -6.38
C GLY A 219 -7.92 -5.24 -5.27
N ARG A 220 -8.31 -3.96 -5.29
CA ARG A 220 -7.95 -2.98 -4.27
C ARG A 220 -8.40 -3.42 -2.88
N ALA A 221 -9.67 -3.78 -2.73
CA ALA A 221 -10.23 -4.28 -1.48
C ALA A 221 -9.52 -5.55 -0.98
N SER A 222 -9.27 -6.53 -1.87
CA SER A 222 -8.61 -7.78 -1.49
C SER A 222 -7.16 -7.57 -1.01
N TRP A 223 -6.41 -6.66 -1.65
CA TRP A 223 -5.03 -6.35 -1.22
C TRP A 223 -5.00 -5.53 0.06
N PHE A 224 -5.90 -4.55 0.21
CA PHE A 224 -6.06 -3.81 1.45
C PHE A 224 -6.41 -4.73 2.63
N GLU A 225 -7.41 -5.62 2.46
CA GLU A 225 -7.80 -6.62 3.46
C GLU A 225 -6.63 -7.55 3.82
N ARG A 226 -5.91 -8.07 2.81
CA ARG A 226 -4.71 -8.90 3.06
C ARG A 226 -3.70 -8.19 3.96
N GLY A 227 -3.46 -6.91 3.72
CA GLY A 227 -2.60 -6.09 4.56
C GLY A 227 -3.15 -5.97 5.99
N ALA A 228 -4.43 -5.62 6.11
CA ALA A 228 -5.10 -5.42 7.39
C ALA A 228 -5.14 -6.67 8.27
N THR A 229 -5.36 -7.85 7.68
CA THR A 229 -5.39 -9.12 8.42
C THR A 229 -3.99 -9.57 8.82
N THR A 230 -3.02 -9.51 7.90
CA THR A 230 -1.69 -10.08 8.14
C THR A 230 -0.79 -9.17 8.97
N THR A 231 -1.04 -7.86 8.88
CA THR A 231 -0.22 -6.77 9.42
C THR A 231 1.27 -6.93 9.10
N SER A 232 1.60 -7.61 7.99
CA SER A 232 2.96 -7.91 7.56
C SER A 232 3.24 -7.27 6.20
N PRO A 233 4.20 -6.33 6.10
CA PRO A 233 4.55 -5.73 4.82
C PRO A 233 5.04 -6.73 3.77
N ALA A 234 5.60 -7.87 4.18
CA ALA A 234 6.01 -8.95 3.29
C ALA A 234 4.83 -9.65 2.59
N ALA A 235 3.61 -9.55 3.15
CA ALA A 235 2.41 -10.06 2.51
C ALA A 235 1.96 -9.23 1.30
N CYS A 236 2.53 -8.03 1.11
CA CYS A 236 2.21 -7.06 0.06
C CYS A 236 3.11 -7.18 -1.19
N ASP A 237 3.60 -8.39 -1.48
CA ASP A 237 4.34 -8.66 -2.71
C ASP A 237 3.39 -8.84 -3.90
N THR A 238 2.94 -7.70 -4.44
CA THR A 238 2.16 -7.66 -5.68
C THR A 238 3.01 -7.91 -6.92
N TRP A 239 4.34 -7.87 -6.83
CA TRP A 239 5.26 -8.01 -7.96
C TRP A 239 5.50 -9.47 -8.33
N SER A 240 5.43 -10.35 -7.33
CA SER A 240 5.47 -11.80 -7.54
C SER A 240 4.09 -12.44 -7.72
N ALA A 241 3.01 -11.70 -7.50
CA ALA A 241 1.65 -12.22 -7.64
C ALA A 241 1.31 -12.56 -9.12
N PRO A 242 0.50 -13.60 -9.37
CA PRO A 242 -0.04 -13.86 -10.71
C PRO A 242 -0.83 -12.66 -11.25
N ALA A 243 -0.81 -12.44 -12.56
CA ALA A 243 -1.50 -11.31 -13.20
C ALA A 243 -2.99 -11.22 -12.82
N ALA A 244 -3.67 -12.36 -12.65
CA ALA A 244 -5.07 -12.42 -12.20
C ALA A 244 -5.32 -11.84 -10.80
N ARG A 245 -4.31 -11.81 -9.93
CA ARG A 245 -4.38 -11.21 -8.59
C ARG A 245 -4.09 -9.71 -8.59
N VAL A 246 -3.70 -9.14 -9.74
CA VAL A 246 -3.34 -7.72 -9.91
C VAL A 246 -4.01 -7.10 -11.15
N SER A 247 -5.12 -7.70 -11.60
CA SER A 247 -5.88 -7.29 -12.79
C SER A 247 -6.86 -6.16 -12.53
#